data_AF-A0A0F9LS07-F1
#
_entry.id   AF-A0A0F9LS07-F1
#
_cell.length_a   1.000
_cell.length_b   1.000
_cell.length_c   1.000
_cell.angle_alpha   90.00
_cell.angle_beta   90.00
_cell.angle_gamma   90.00
#
_symmetry.space_group_name_H-M   'P 1'
#
loop_
_entity.id
_entity.type
_entity.pdbx_description
1 polymer ?
#
loop_
_entity_poly.entity_id
_entity_poly.type
_entity_poly.pdbx_seq_one_letter_code
_entity_poly.pdbx_strand_id
1 'polypeptide(L)'
;MGRPKIYVYVTASLDGRISLAPNLTLSNADKINIIIKKYPRFCNLFGDWKAFEDEIKEIYKPDTFMEGSNMVMFEGQEIERLPKYNEYSEDLFQDYLPIEIVKHPKRKFWLAIVDGKGRIRYGYKGNEDNEQSHILHLVSHNVAPEYLVFLQKCRIPYLISGKERVDLKKILSKMYHKLNIKNILTTSAGKLSGALIREDLIDEIIVLINPVIIGGFKTPILFASPELNPPTILPSKLKLISSKVNDDGSILVRYKVISNLENK
;
A
#
# COMPACT_ATOMS: atom_id res chain seq x y z
N MET A 1 4.23 -18.45 11.20
CA MET A 1 2.94 -17.77 10.96
C MET A 1 2.62 -17.82 9.47
N GLY A 2 1.39 -18.20 9.09
CA GLY A 2 0.96 -18.35 7.69
C GLY A 2 0.57 -17.03 7.00
N ARG A 3 1.45 -16.01 7.08
CA ARG A 3 1.33 -14.72 6.40
C ARG A 3 2.72 -14.22 5.95
N PRO A 4 2.83 -13.37 4.92
CA PRO A 4 4.08 -12.68 4.61
C PRO A 4 4.44 -11.69 5.71
N LYS A 5 5.73 -11.38 5.81
CA LYS A 5 6.24 -10.23 6.57
C LYS A 5 5.93 -8.94 5.82
N ILE A 6 5.57 -7.90 6.54
CA ILE A 6 5.23 -6.59 6.00
C ILE A 6 6.17 -5.55 6.59
N TYR A 7 6.83 -4.80 5.70
CA TYR A 7 7.67 -3.68 6.07
C TYR A 7 7.10 -2.41 5.43
N VAL A 8 6.81 -1.42 6.25
CA VAL A 8 6.39 -0.09 5.80
C VAL A 8 7.65 0.75 5.64
N TYR A 9 7.87 1.33 4.46
CA TYR A 9 8.94 2.30 4.26
C TYR A 9 8.39 3.57 3.64
N VAL A 10 8.72 4.72 4.21
CA VAL A 10 8.12 5.98 3.79
C VAL A 10 8.97 7.18 4.17
N THR A 11 8.76 8.27 3.44
CA THR A 11 9.31 9.58 3.73
C THR A 11 8.21 10.47 4.35
N ALA A 12 8.54 11.20 5.41
CA ALA A 12 7.59 12.05 6.11
C ALA A 12 8.23 13.38 6.54
N SER A 13 7.39 14.38 6.75
CA SER A 13 7.76 15.59 7.50
C SER A 13 7.94 15.30 8.99
N LEU A 14 8.56 16.23 9.71
CA LEU A 14 8.74 16.15 11.16
C LEU A 14 7.41 16.03 11.92
N ASP A 15 6.34 16.64 11.42
CA ASP A 15 4.98 16.53 11.98
C ASP A 15 4.19 15.33 11.41
N GLY A 16 4.87 14.39 10.74
CA GLY A 16 4.30 13.10 10.31
C GLY A 16 3.45 13.13 9.04
N ARG A 17 3.45 14.23 8.27
CA ARG A 17 2.76 14.29 6.97
C ARG A 17 3.55 13.56 5.90
N ILE A 18 2.82 12.81 5.08
CA ILE A 18 3.34 12.00 3.96
C ILE A 18 2.94 12.58 2.59
N SER A 19 2.42 13.81 2.57
CA SER A 19 2.03 14.52 1.37
C SER A 19 2.02 16.02 1.64
N LEU A 20 2.17 16.83 0.58
CA LEU A 20 2.16 18.29 0.67
C LEU A 20 0.76 18.89 0.71
N ALA A 21 -0.25 18.14 0.29
CA ALA A 21 -1.63 18.60 0.24
C ALA A 21 -2.62 17.43 0.27
N PRO A 22 -3.89 17.66 0.63
CA PRO A 22 -4.95 16.66 0.48
C PRO A 22 -5.08 16.21 -0.98
N ASN A 23 -5.50 14.97 -1.19
CA ASN A 23 -5.87 14.41 -2.51
C ASN A 23 -4.75 14.38 -3.58
N LEU A 24 -3.48 14.54 -3.18
CA LEU A 24 -2.36 14.22 -4.06
C LEU A 24 -2.20 12.70 -4.17
N THR A 25 -2.01 12.23 -5.40
CA THR A 25 -1.95 10.83 -5.82
C THR A 25 -0.88 10.67 -6.90
N LEU A 26 -0.51 9.45 -7.24
CA LEU A 26 0.43 9.16 -8.33
C LEU A 26 -0.08 9.73 -9.68
N SER A 27 -1.39 9.71 -9.91
CA SER A 27 -2.01 10.18 -11.15
C SER A 27 -1.99 11.71 -11.31
N ASN A 28 -1.67 12.46 -10.25
CA ASN A 28 -1.57 13.92 -10.30
C ASN A 28 -0.26 14.45 -9.69
N ALA A 29 0.79 13.62 -9.71
CA ALA A 29 2.11 13.94 -9.16
C ALA A 29 2.74 15.18 -9.82
N ASP A 30 2.38 15.53 -11.05
CA ASP A 30 2.83 16.76 -11.70
C ASP A 30 2.50 18.03 -10.90
N LYS A 31 1.44 18.01 -10.09
CA LYS A 31 1.14 19.12 -9.18
C LYS A 31 2.25 19.34 -8.16
N ILE A 32 2.89 18.26 -7.68
CA ILE A 32 4.06 18.33 -6.80
C ILE A 32 5.23 18.94 -7.55
N ASN A 33 5.49 18.48 -8.78
CA ASN A 33 6.56 19.03 -9.61
C ASN A 33 6.40 20.53 -9.87
N ILE A 34 5.16 20.99 -10.10
CA ILE A 34 4.85 22.42 -10.25
C ILE A 34 5.14 23.18 -8.95
N ILE A 35 4.75 22.64 -7.78
CA ILE A 35 5.04 23.26 -6.48
C ILE A 35 6.56 23.35 -6.24
N ILE A 36 7.29 22.26 -6.46
CA ILE A 36 8.74 22.21 -6.28
C ILE A 36 9.44 23.21 -7.21
N LYS A 37 9.08 23.24 -8.49
CA LYS A 37 9.64 24.20 -9.46
C LYS A 37 9.36 25.65 -9.08
N LYS A 38 8.17 25.93 -8.54
CA LYS A 38 7.78 27.29 -8.10
C LYS A 38 8.50 27.72 -6.83
N TYR A 39 8.91 26.78 -5.99
CA TYR A 39 9.53 27.04 -4.70
C TYR A 39 10.80 26.20 -4.52
N PRO A 40 11.95 26.66 -5.03
CA PRO A 40 13.22 25.92 -5.00
C PRO A 40 13.68 25.47 -3.61
N ARG A 41 13.19 26.13 -2.55
CA ARG A 41 13.40 25.69 -1.15
C ARG A 41 12.81 24.30 -0.82
N PHE A 42 11.93 23.78 -1.68
CA PHE A 42 11.36 22.43 -1.58
C PHE A 42 12.06 21.44 -2.53
N CYS A 43 13.13 21.84 -3.23
CA CYS A 43 13.99 20.89 -3.92
C CYS A 43 14.56 19.91 -2.89
N ASN A 44 14.56 18.61 -3.22
CA ASN A 44 15.02 17.53 -2.34
C ASN A 44 14.26 17.42 -1.02
N LEU A 45 12.99 17.87 -0.95
CA LEU A 45 12.17 17.82 0.26
C LEU A 45 12.08 16.42 0.91
N PHE A 46 12.31 15.38 0.12
CA PHE A 46 12.22 13.98 0.53
C PHE A 46 13.57 13.24 0.43
N GLY A 47 14.68 13.97 0.32
CA GLY A 47 16.02 13.41 0.15
C GLY A 47 16.19 12.65 -1.17
N ASP A 48 17.23 11.82 -1.24
CA ASP A 48 17.42 10.87 -2.34
C ASP A 48 16.51 9.64 -2.14
N TRP A 49 15.24 9.79 -2.56
CA TRP A 49 14.25 8.72 -2.50
C TRP A 49 14.71 7.45 -3.23
N LYS A 50 15.45 7.61 -4.33
CA LYS A 50 15.85 6.47 -5.16
C LYS A 50 16.90 5.63 -4.45
N ALA A 51 17.93 6.26 -3.88
CA ALA A 51 18.92 5.56 -3.08
C ALA A 51 18.29 4.89 -1.85
N PHE A 52 17.39 5.59 -1.16
CA PHE A 52 16.66 5.03 -0.02
C PHE A 52 15.81 3.81 -0.43
N GLU A 53 15.07 3.91 -1.53
CA GLU A 53 14.25 2.81 -2.04
C GLU A 53 15.11 1.60 -2.43
N ASP A 54 16.23 1.81 -3.11
CA ASP A 54 17.12 0.73 -3.56
C ASP A 54 17.77 0.01 -2.36
N GLU A 55 18.20 0.75 -1.33
CA GLU A 55 18.71 0.17 -0.08
C GLU A 55 17.66 -0.74 0.59
N ILE A 56 16.42 -0.25 0.73
CA ILE A 56 15.33 -1.00 1.34
C ILE A 56 14.98 -2.24 0.51
N LYS A 57 14.92 -2.13 -0.82
CA LYS A 57 14.68 -3.28 -1.70
C LYS A 57 15.76 -4.35 -1.57
N GLU A 58 17.02 -3.96 -1.43
CA GLU A 58 18.12 -4.92 -1.25
C GLU A 58 18.07 -5.60 0.12
N ILE A 59 17.71 -4.89 1.18
CA ILE A 59 17.60 -5.46 2.54
C ILE A 59 16.46 -6.49 2.62
N TYR A 60 15.27 -6.15 2.12
CA TYR A 60 14.07 -6.97 2.35
C TYR A 60 13.72 -7.92 1.20
N LYS A 61 14.27 -7.70 0.00
CA LYS A 61 14.07 -8.52 -1.20
C LYS A 61 12.58 -8.88 -1.38
N PRO A 62 11.71 -7.88 -1.56
CA PRO A 62 10.27 -8.11 -1.60
C PRO A 62 9.84 -8.98 -2.77
N ASP A 63 8.90 -9.88 -2.51
CA ASP A 63 8.16 -10.59 -3.55
C ASP A 63 6.94 -9.76 -4.02
N THR A 64 6.62 -8.68 -3.30
CA THR A 64 5.43 -7.86 -3.54
C THR A 64 5.61 -6.43 -3.03
N PHE A 65 5.22 -5.48 -3.85
CA PHE A 65 4.94 -4.10 -3.43
C PHE A 65 3.43 -3.96 -3.27
N MET A 66 2.96 -3.54 -2.11
CA MET A 66 1.53 -3.45 -1.79
C MET A 66 1.13 -2.01 -1.53
N GLU A 67 0.13 -1.51 -2.26
CA GLU A 67 -0.34 -0.13 -2.12
C GLU A 67 -1.85 -0.05 -1.92
N GLY A 68 -2.31 1.03 -1.30
CA GLY A 68 -3.73 1.32 -1.18
C GLY A 68 -4.23 2.00 -2.45
N SER A 69 -5.49 1.76 -2.82
CA SER A 69 -6.14 2.45 -3.95
C SER A 69 -6.13 4.00 -3.83
N ASN A 70 -5.93 4.56 -2.63
CA ASN A 70 -5.75 6.01 -2.43
C ASN A 70 -4.44 6.57 -3.02
N MET A 71 -3.46 5.72 -3.33
CA MET A 71 -2.27 6.16 -4.07
C MET A 71 -2.59 6.49 -5.52
N VAL A 72 -3.67 5.91 -6.06
CA VAL A 72 -4.08 6.08 -7.47
C VAL A 72 -5.29 7.02 -7.59
N MET A 73 -6.25 6.89 -6.67
CA MET A 73 -7.55 7.55 -6.71
C MET A 73 -7.84 8.27 -5.38
N PHE A 74 -8.05 9.58 -5.40
CA PHE A 74 -8.38 10.32 -4.18
C PHE A 74 -9.83 10.05 -3.73
N GLU A 75 -10.13 10.40 -2.48
CA GLU A 75 -11.45 10.18 -1.91
C GLU A 75 -12.49 11.14 -2.52
N GLY A 76 -13.59 10.59 -3.02
CA GLY A 76 -14.62 11.37 -3.72
C GLY A 76 -14.34 11.65 -5.21
N GLN A 77 -13.23 11.14 -5.77
CA GLN A 77 -13.00 11.17 -7.21
C GLN A 77 -14.10 10.40 -7.95
N GLU A 78 -14.60 10.96 -9.05
CA GLU A 78 -15.55 10.27 -9.91
C GLU A 78 -14.94 8.98 -10.48
N ILE A 79 -15.77 7.94 -10.56
CA ILE A 79 -15.37 6.62 -11.03
C ILE A 79 -16.08 6.36 -12.34
N GLU A 80 -15.30 6.01 -13.36
CA GLU A 80 -15.85 5.62 -14.67
C GLU A 80 -16.81 4.43 -14.50
N ARG A 81 -17.98 4.55 -15.13
CA ARG A 81 -19.02 3.51 -15.10
C ARG A 81 -18.62 2.37 -16.01
N LEU A 82 -18.58 1.17 -15.46
CA LEU A 82 -18.36 -0.04 -16.23
C LEU A 82 -19.66 -0.46 -16.95
N PRO A 83 -19.56 -1.19 -18.08
CA PRO A 83 -20.72 -1.77 -18.73
C PRO A 83 -21.53 -2.64 -17.75
N LYS A 84 -22.86 -2.52 -17.79
CA LYS A 84 -23.75 -3.29 -16.92
C LYS A 84 -23.52 -4.79 -17.08
N TYR A 85 -23.58 -5.51 -15.98
CA TYR A 85 -23.52 -6.96 -15.95
C TYR A 85 -24.78 -7.48 -15.25
N ASN A 86 -25.66 -8.12 -16.03
CA ASN A 86 -27.00 -8.50 -15.56
C ASN A 86 -27.09 -9.98 -15.10
N GLU A 87 -26.01 -10.73 -15.23
CA GLU A 87 -25.96 -12.14 -14.86
C GLU A 87 -25.32 -12.23 -13.46
N TYR A 88 -26.00 -12.84 -12.48
CA TYR A 88 -25.33 -13.12 -11.20
C TYR A 88 -24.65 -14.49 -11.29
N SER A 89 -23.38 -14.55 -10.90
CA SER A 89 -22.64 -15.80 -10.75
C SER A 89 -21.85 -15.78 -9.45
N GLU A 90 -22.09 -16.76 -8.58
CA GLU A 90 -21.32 -16.91 -7.34
C GLU A 90 -19.82 -17.16 -7.64
N ASP A 91 -19.52 -17.79 -8.77
CA ASP A 91 -18.14 -18.05 -9.21
C ASP A 91 -17.37 -16.77 -9.51
N LEU A 92 -18.08 -15.68 -9.84
CA LEU A 92 -17.46 -14.37 -10.04
C LEU A 92 -16.86 -13.82 -8.74
N PHE A 93 -17.41 -14.19 -7.58
CA PHE A 93 -16.97 -13.73 -6.25
C PHE A 93 -15.95 -14.69 -5.60
N GLN A 94 -15.18 -15.40 -6.41
CA GLN A 94 -14.07 -16.24 -5.97
C GLN A 94 -12.72 -15.65 -6.38
N ASP A 95 -11.63 -16.15 -5.81
CA ASP A 95 -10.29 -15.69 -6.20
C ASP A 95 -10.04 -16.01 -7.68
N TYR A 96 -9.62 -15.02 -8.46
CA TYR A 96 -9.28 -15.18 -9.87
C TYR A 96 -7.76 -15.10 -10.05
N LEU A 97 -7.14 -16.23 -10.36
CA LEU A 97 -5.68 -16.38 -10.44
C LEU A 97 -5.29 -17.14 -11.73
N PRO A 98 -5.24 -16.47 -12.89
CA PRO A 98 -4.88 -17.12 -14.15
C PRO A 98 -3.49 -17.76 -14.07
N ILE A 99 -3.41 -19.05 -14.38
CA ILE A 99 -2.22 -19.86 -14.09
C ILE A 99 -0.98 -19.38 -14.85
N GLU A 100 -1.18 -18.93 -16.08
CA GLU A 100 -0.13 -18.41 -16.95
C GLU A 100 0.44 -17.07 -16.47
N ILE A 101 -0.34 -16.30 -15.70
CA ILE A 101 0.13 -15.07 -15.05
C ILE A 101 0.82 -15.40 -13.72
N VAL A 102 0.20 -16.27 -12.91
CA VAL A 102 0.75 -16.66 -11.60
C VAL A 102 2.11 -17.35 -11.77
N LYS A 103 2.22 -18.27 -12.74
CA LYS A 103 3.45 -19.04 -13.03
C LYS A 103 4.28 -18.44 -14.17
N HIS A 104 4.06 -17.18 -14.56
CA HIS A 104 4.83 -16.55 -15.62
C HIS A 104 6.33 -16.55 -15.27
N PRO A 105 7.23 -17.13 -16.11
CA PRO A 105 8.62 -17.40 -15.73
C PRO A 105 9.46 -16.13 -15.52
N LYS A 106 9.11 -15.04 -16.23
CA LYS A 106 9.78 -13.75 -16.08
C LYS A 106 9.32 -12.97 -14.85
N ARG A 107 8.12 -13.26 -14.31
CA ARG A 107 7.57 -12.51 -13.17
C ARG A 107 8.39 -12.80 -11.91
N LYS A 108 8.94 -11.75 -11.31
CA LYS A 108 9.72 -11.80 -10.07
C LYS A 108 8.94 -11.29 -8.87
N PHE A 109 8.05 -10.32 -9.06
CA PHE A 109 7.27 -9.74 -7.95
C PHE A 109 5.84 -9.38 -8.37
N TRP A 110 5.01 -9.08 -7.38
CA TRP A 110 3.65 -8.55 -7.58
C TRP A 110 3.58 -7.06 -7.26
N LEU A 111 2.71 -6.35 -7.97
CA LEU A 111 2.21 -5.03 -7.59
C LEU A 111 0.81 -5.23 -7.02
N ALA A 112 0.70 -5.45 -5.70
CA ALA A 112 -0.59 -5.67 -5.06
C ALA A 112 -1.29 -4.33 -4.76
N ILE A 113 -2.59 -4.23 -5.08
CA ILE A 113 -3.38 -3.03 -4.77
C ILE A 113 -4.61 -3.36 -3.94
N VAL A 114 -4.72 -2.74 -2.76
CA VAL A 114 -5.90 -2.85 -1.90
C VAL A 114 -6.98 -1.91 -2.41
N ASP A 115 -7.94 -2.49 -3.11
CA ASP A 115 -9.07 -1.79 -3.74
C ASP A 115 -10.41 -2.44 -3.35
N GLY A 116 -10.69 -2.43 -2.04
CA GLY A 116 -11.88 -3.07 -1.49
C GLY A 116 -13.23 -2.58 -2.04
N LYS A 117 -13.26 -1.37 -2.62
CA LYS A 117 -14.46 -0.79 -3.24
C LYS A 117 -14.43 -0.89 -4.77
N GLY A 118 -13.36 -1.45 -5.34
CA GLY A 118 -13.13 -1.55 -6.77
C GLY A 118 -13.28 -0.19 -7.42
N ARG A 119 -12.36 0.74 -7.21
CA ARG A 119 -12.39 2.10 -7.77
C ARG A 119 -11.46 2.28 -8.97
N ILE A 120 -10.41 1.48 -9.09
CA ILE A 120 -9.43 1.59 -10.16
C ILE A 120 -10.05 1.06 -11.46
N ARG A 121 -10.08 1.85 -12.53
CA ARG A 121 -10.76 1.52 -13.80
C ARG A 121 -9.82 1.38 -15.00
N TYR A 122 -8.53 1.47 -14.77
CA TYR A 122 -7.54 1.37 -15.82
C TYR A 122 -7.04 -0.07 -15.90
N GLY A 123 -7.00 -0.64 -17.11
CA GLY A 123 -6.57 -2.02 -17.35
C GLY A 123 -5.05 -2.23 -17.27
N TYR A 124 -4.35 -1.42 -16.48
CA TYR A 124 -2.91 -1.50 -16.26
C TYR A 124 -2.55 -2.81 -15.57
N LYS A 125 -1.53 -3.50 -16.08
CA LYS A 125 -1.14 -4.83 -15.60
C LYS A 125 0.22 -4.86 -14.93
N GLY A 126 0.98 -3.78 -14.98
CA GLY A 126 2.34 -3.68 -14.42
C GLY A 126 3.42 -4.23 -15.35
N ASN A 127 3.09 -5.20 -16.20
CA ASN A 127 4.05 -5.82 -17.11
C ASN A 127 4.35 -4.97 -18.35
N GLU A 128 3.61 -3.89 -18.56
CA GLU A 128 3.85 -2.91 -19.63
C GLU A 128 5.15 -2.13 -19.40
N ASP A 129 5.41 -1.70 -18.15
CA ASP A 129 6.62 -0.95 -17.79
C ASP A 129 7.76 -1.86 -17.32
N ASN A 130 7.41 -3.03 -16.77
CA ASN A 130 8.39 -3.99 -16.27
C ASN A 130 7.87 -5.42 -16.41
N GLU A 131 8.43 -6.17 -17.38
CA GLU A 131 8.06 -7.57 -17.67
C GLU A 131 8.25 -8.55 -16.49
N GLN A 132 8.96 -8.13 -15.43
CA GLN A 132 9.16 -8.88 -14.20
C GLN A 132 8.05 -8.66 -13.17
N SER A 133 7.06 -7.84 -13.46
CA SER A 133 5.97 -7.53 -12.53
C SER A 133 4.61 -7.88 -13.10
N HIS A 134 3.62 -8.07 -12.23
CA HIS A 134 2.22 -8.07 -12.60
C HIS A 134 1.38 -7.52 -11.45
N ILE A 135 0.29 -6.82 -11.76
CA ILE A 135 -0.63 -6.29 -10.77
C ILE A 135 -1.50 -7.41 -10.19
N LEU A 136 -1.84 -7.30 -8.90
CA LEU A 136 -2.77 -8.17 -8.18
C LEU A 136 -3.75 -7.30 -7.41
N HIS A 137 -5.04 -7.41 -7.71
CA HIS A 137 -6.06 -6.65 -6.98
C HIS A 137 -6.51 -7.39 -5.72
N LEU A 138 -6.58 -6.68 -4.61
CA LEU A 138 -7.06 -7.19 -3.32
C LEU A 138 -8.40 -6.51 -3.03
N VAL A 139 -9.48 -7.27 -3.15
CA VAL A 139 -10.85 -6.74 -3.18
C VAL A 139 -11.71 -7.33 -2.04
N SER A 140 -12.86 -6.71 -1.80
CA SER A 140 -13.87 -7.22 -0.85
C SER A 140 -15.12 -7.68 -1.60
N HIS A 141 -16.06 -8.32 -0.91
CA HIS A 141 -17.34 -8.72 -1.51
C HIS A 141 -18.27 -7.53 -1.79
N ASN A 142 -17.90 -6.32 -1.34
CA ASN A 142 -18.66 -5.09 -1.60
C ASN A 142 -18.34 -4.45 -2.97
N VAL A 143 -17.45 -5.03 -3.78
CA VAL A 143 -17.24 -4.54 -5.14
C VAL A 143 -18.42 -4.89 -6.04
N ALA A 144 -18.70 -4.02 -7.01
CA ALA A 144 -19.72 -4.30 -8.02
C ALA A 144 -19.31 -5.51 -8.90
N PRO A 145 -20.23 -6.41 -9.28
CA PRO A 145 -19.96 -7.51 -10.20
C PRO A 145 -19.25 -7.07 -11.50
N GLU A 146 -19.66 -5.93 -12.06
CA GLU A 146 -19.06 -5.34 -13.26
C GLU A 146 -17.56 -5.13 -13.12
N TYR A 147 -17.10 -4.82 -11.90
CA TYR A 147 -15.69 -4.63 -11.61
C TYR A 147 -14.90 -5.93 -11.72
N LEU A 148 -15.45 -7.02 -11.16
CA LEU A 148 -14.81 -8.34 -11.24
C LEU A 148 -14.78 -8.85 -12.69
N VAL A 149 -15.86 -8.62 -13.45
CA VAL A 149 -15.91 -8.93 -14.89
C VAL A 149 -14.87 -8.11 -15.66
N PHE A 150 -14.73 -6.82 -15.35
CA PHE A 150 -13.70 -5.97 -15.94
C PHE A 150 -12.30 -6.51 -15.67
N LEU A 151 -11.97 -6.84 -14.41
CA LEU A 151 -10.67 -7.42 -14.07
C LEU A 151 -10.43 -8.74 -14.81
N GLN A 152 -11.42 -9.64 -14.87
CA GLN A 152 -11.31 -10.91 -15.60
C GLN A 152 -11.07 -10.70 -17.10
N LYS A 153 -11.82 -9.78 -17.75
CA LYS A 153 -11.64 -9.43 -19.16
C LYS A 153 -10.25 -8.85 -19.45
N CYS A 154 -9.72 -8.04 -18.55
CA CYS A 154 -8.35 -7.54 -18.63
C CYS A 154 -7.29 -8.60 -18.28
N ARG A 155 -7.69 -9.78 -17.82
CA ARG A 155 -6.84 -10.82 -17.22
C ARG A 155 -6.03 -10.31 -16.02
N ILE A 156 -6.62 -9.41 -15.23
CA ILE A 156 -6.01 -8.93 -13.99
C ILE A 156 -6.40 -9.87 -12.86
N PRO A 157 -5.44 -10.54 -12.19
CA PRO A 157 -5.74 -11.43 -11.08
C PRO A 157 -6.24 -10.64 -9.87
N TYR A 158 -7.08 -11.28 -9.07
CA TYR A 158 -7.52 -10.74 -7.80
C TYR A 158 -7.73 -11.80 -6.72
N LEU A 159 -7.54 -11.37 -5.48
CA LEU A 159 -7.95 -12.10 -4.29
C LEU A 159 -9.09 -11.35 -3.62
N ILE A 160 -10.12 -12.07 -3.22
CA ILE A 160 -11.33 -11.51 -2.60
C ILE A 160 -11.48 -11.97 -1.15
N SER A 161 -11.67 -11.02 -0.23
CA SER A 161 -11.98 -11.35 1.16
C SER A 161 -12.57 -10.17 1.93
N GLY A 162 -13.41 -10.46 2.92
CA GLY A 162 -14.12 -9.47 3.71
C GLY A 162 -15.40 -8.97 3.05
N LYS A 163 -16.36 -8.49 3.85
CA LYS A 163 -17.67 -8.05 3.39
C LYS A 163 -17.61 -6.63 2.83
N GLU A 164 -17.58 -5.63 3.71
CA GLU A 164 -17.58 -4.20 3.34
C GLU A 164 -16.19 -3.66 3.00
N ARG A 165 -15.16 -4.23 3.63
CA ARG A 165 -13.74 -3.88 3.46
C ARG A 165 -12.95 -5.15 3.29
N VAL A 166 -11.75 -5.01 2.74
CA VAL A 166 -10.81 -6.12 2.60
C VAL A 166 -10.45 -6.67 3.98
N ASP A 167 -10.64 -7.97 4.19
CA ASP A 167 -10.10 -8.68 5.35
C ASP A 167 -8.59 -8.89 5.13
N LEU A 168 -7.79 -7.95 5.63
CA LEU A 168 -6.33 -7.94 5.42
C LEU A 168 -5.67 -9.21 5.96
N LYS A 169 -6.11 -9.72 7.12
CA LYS A 169 -5.58 -10.96 7.70
C LYS A 169 -5.74 -12.15 6.75
N LYS A 170 -6.96 -12.35 6.23
CA LYS A 170 -7.25 -13.45 5.30
C LYS A 170 -6.58 -13.26 3.95
N ILE A 171 -6.55 -12.04 3.41
CA ILE A 171 -5.85 -11.76 2.15
C ILE A 171 -4.36 -12.07 2.25
N LEU A 172 -3.70 -11.62 3.32
CA LEU A 172 -2.27 -11.89 3.52
C LEU A 172 -2.00 -13.39 3.69
N SER A 173 -2.89 -14.12 4.37
CA SER A 173 -2.80 -15.58 4.44
C SER A 173 -2.98 -16.24 3.06
N LYS A 174 -3.95 -15.79 2.26
CA LYS A 174 -4.11 -16.25 0.87
C LYS A 174 -2.87 -15.96 0.02
N MET A 175 -2.30 -14.76 0.12
CA MET A 175 -1.05 -14.39 -0.57
C MET A 175 0.11 -15.32 -0.18
N TYR A 176 0.23 -15.65 1.10
CA TYR A 176 1.26 -16.58 1.59
C TYR A 176 1.08 -17.99 1.04
N HIS A 177 -0.14 -18.54 1.10
CA HIS A 177 -0.39 -19.95 0.78
C HIS A 177 -0.59 -20.20 -0.71
N LYS A 178 -1.29 -19.31 -1.43
CA LYS A 178 -1.62 -19.49 -2.85
C LYS A 178 -0.52 -18.98 -3.79
N LEU A 179 0.18 -17.91 -3.39
CA LEU A 179 1.16 -17.22 -4.24
C LEU A 179 2.59 -17.34 -3.72
N ASN A 180 2.78 -18.00 -2.58
CA ASN A 180 4.07 -18.17 -1.91
C ASN A 180 4.77 -16.84 -1.57
N ILE A 181 4.02 -15.75 -1.38
CA ILE A 181 4.57 -14.42 -1.06
C ILE A 181 5.10 -14.44 0.38
N LYS A 182 6.35 -14.01 0.58
CA LYS A 182 7.01 -14.00 1.90
C LYS A 182 7.30 -12.61 2.43
N ASN A 183 7.67 -11.67 1.55
CA ASN A 183 8.03 -10.31 1.93
C ASN A 183 7.21 -9.29 1.13
N ILE A 184 6.54 -8.39 1.85
CA ILE A 184 5.78 -7.28 1.29
C ILE A 184 6.42 -5.97 1.73
N LEU A 185 6.71 -5.10 0.76
CA LEU A 185 6.99 -3.68 1.00
C LEU A 185 5.76 -2.82 0.70
N THR A 186 5.55 -1.75 1.47
CA THR A 186 4.49 -0.77 1.20
C THR A 186 4.97 0.65 1.49
N THR A 187 4.65 1.58 0.57
CA THR A 187 4.84 3.03 0.75
C THR A 187 3.57 3.74 1.21
N SER A 188 2.41 3.06 1.16
CA SER A 188 1.11 3.54 1.62
C SER A 188 1.01 3.66 3.15
N ALA A 189 1.79 4.58 3.73
CA ALA A 189 1.88 4.79 5.16
C ALA A 189 0.68 5.51 5.78
N GLY A 190 -0.31 5.94 4.98
CA GLY A 190 -1.55 6.55 5.47
C GLY A 190 -2.59 5.53 5.94
N LYS A 191 -3.80 5.57 5.34
CA LYS A 191 -4.94 4.72 5.73
C LYS A 191 -4.66 3.21 5.65
N LEU A 192 -3.88 2.73 4.67
CA LEU A 192 -3.57 1.30 4.54
C LEU A 192 -2.69 0.83 5.70
N SER A 193 -1.55 1.49 5.93
CA SER A 193 -0.70 1.15 7.08
C SER A 193 -1.40 1.40 8.41
N GLY A 194 -2.27 2.40 8.51
CA GLY A 194 -3.16 2.60 9.65
C GLY A 194 -4.11 1.40 9.89
N ALA A 195 -4.64 0.77 8.84
CA ALA A 195 -5.44 -0.45 8.99
C ALA A 195 -4.57 -1.66 9.37
N LEU A 196 -3.38 -1.80 8.78
CA LEU A 196 -2.46 -2.90 9.07
C LEU A 196 -1.96 -2.87 10.53
N ILE A 197 -1.64 -1.69 11.06
CA ILE A 197 -1.14 -1.56 12.44
C ILE A 197 -2.22 -1.88 13.47
N ARG A 198 -3.49 -1.53 13.19
CA ARG A 198 -4.64 -1.88 14.06
C ARG A 198 -4.93 -3.36 14.10
N GLU A 199 -4.51 -4.09 13.07
CA GLU A 199 -4.67 -5.55 12.97
C GLU A 199 -3.41 -6.32 13.38
N ASP A 200 -2.36 -5.64 13.88
CA ASP A 200 -1.06 -6.22 14.27
C ASP A 200 -0.35 -6.97 13.13
N LEU A 201 -0.39 -6.39 11.92
CA LEU A 201 0.11 -7.03 10.69
C LEU A 201 1.44 -6.49 10.17
N ILE A 202 1.99 -5.46 10.82
CA ILE A 202 3.24 -4.83 10.39
C ILE A 202 4.38 -5.42 11.22
N ASP A 203 5.49 -5.77 10.56
CA ASP A 203 6.66 -6.35 11.23
C ASP A 203 7.76 -5.31 11.45
N GLU A 204 7.97 -4.41 10.48
CA GLU A 204 8.92 -3.29 10.59
C GLU A 204 8.37 -2.00 10.00
N ILE A 205 8.77 -0.89 10.62
CA ILE A 205 8.46 0.47 10.18
C ILE A 205 9.78 1.20 9.95
N ILE A 206 9.97 1.69 8.73
CA ILE A 206 11.12 2.48 8.30
C ILE A 206 10.61 3.86 7.88
N VAL A 207 11.09 4.91 8.54
CA VAL A 207 10.69 6.29 8.24
C VAL A 207 11.92 7.14 8.01
N LEU A 208 11.98 7.79 6.85
CA LEU A 208 12.88 8.90 6.58
C LEU A 208 12.16 10.20 6.97
N ILE A 209 12.53 10.78 8.09
CA ILE A 209 11.95 12.02 8.62
C ILE A 209 12.75 13.20 8.08
N ASN A 210 12.09 14.07 7.32
CA ASN A 210 12.71 15.24 6.70
C ASN A 210 12.58 16.46 7.62
N PRO A 211 13.54 17.42 7.57
CA PRO A 211 13.54 18.62 8.40
C PRO A 211 12.54 19.68 7.90
N VAL A 212 11.27 19.30 7.75
CA VAL A 212 10.17 20.17 7.32
C VAL A 212 8.93 19.95 8.17
N ILE A 213 8.13 21.00 8.35
CA ILE A 213 6.79 20.96 8.92
C ILE A 213 5.80 21.29 7.80
N ILE A 214 4.78 20.45 7.60
CA ILE A 214 3.75 20.65 6.57
C ILE A 214 2.42 21.10 7.20
N GLY A 215 1.98 20.44 8.27
CA GLY A 215 0.72 20.73 8.93
C GLY A 215 -0.54 20.36 8.10
N GLY A 216 -1.66 20.98 8.48
CA GLY A 216 -2.96 20.84 7.80
C GLY A 216 -3.83 19.69 8.31
N PHE A 217 -5.06 20.01 8.71
CA PHE A 217 -6.01 19.03 9.27
C PHE A 217 -6.39 17.91 8.30
N LYS A 218 -6.39 18.20 6.99
CA LYS A 218 -6.78 17.27 5.93
C LYS A 218 -5.58 16.66 5.19
N THR A 219 -4.36 17.06 5.53
CA THR A 219 -3.15 16.56 4.89
C THR A 219 -2.89 15.13 5.36
N PRO A 220 -2.64 14.16 4.45
CA PRO A 220 -2.32 12.79 4.83
C PRO A 220 -1.23 12.69 5.89
N ILE A 221 -1.47 11.88 6.92
CA ILE A 221 -0.57 11.64 8.06
C ILE A 221 -0.22 10.16 8.16
N LEU A 222 0.96 9.87 8.69
CA LEU A 222 1.40 8.52 9.03
C LEU A 222 0.37 7.78 9.88
N PHE A 223 0.11 6.53 9.53
CA PHE A 223 -0.75 5.56 10.21
C PHE A 223 -2.17 6.06 10.53
N ALA A 224 -2.73 6.93 9.68
CA ALA A 224 -4.10 7.43 9.80
C ALA A 224 -5.09 6.26 10.00
N SER A 225 -5.68 6.18 11.19
CA SER A 225 -6.50 5.06 11.64
C SER A 225 -7.59 5.54 12.61
N PRO A 226 -8.63 4.71 12.88
CA PRO A 226 -9.60 5.02 13.94
C PRO A 226 -8.90 5.23 15.29
N GLU A 227 -9.54 5.99 16.17
CA GLU A 227 -8.98 6.31 17.48
C GLU A 227 -8.71 5.07 18.33
N LEU A 228 -7.78 5.21 19.27
CA LEU A 228 -7.60 4.23 20.33
C LEU A 228 -8.88 4.13 21.17
N ASN A 229 -9.19 2.91 21.63
CA ASN A 229 -10.32 2.66 22.50
C ASN A 229 -9.94 1.58 23.52
N PRO A 230 -9.17 1.93 24.57
CA PRO A 230 -8.77 0.97 25.59
C PRO A 230 -9.99 0.36 26.32
N PRO A 231 -9.93 -0.93 26.71
CA PRO A 231 -8.81 -1.86 26.54
C PRO A 231 -8.81 -2.57 25.17
N THR A 232 -9.80 -2.33 24.31
CA THR A 232 -10.00 -3.06 23.05
C THR A 232 -8.94 -2.73 21.99
N ILE A 233 -8.58 -1.46 21.87
CA ILE A 233 -7.59 -0.98 20.89
C ILE A 233 -6.52 -0.19 21.63
N LEU A 234 -5.34 -0.81 21.77
CA LEU A 234 -4.16 -0.27 22.45
C LEU A 234 -3.12 0.24 21.44
N PRO A 235 -2.19 1.13 21.85
CA PRO A 235 -1.10 1.57 21.00
C PRO A 235 -0.13 0.41 20.72
N SER A 236 0.33 0.29 19.48
CA SER A 236 1.37 -0.68 19.11
C SER A 236 2.73 -0.25 19.67
N LYS A 237 3.41 -1.15 20.38
CA LYS A 237 4.76 -0.90 20.89
C LYS A 237 5.81 -1.14 19.82
N LEU A 238 6.85 -0.32 19.83
CA LEU A 238 7.97 -0.39 18.90
C LEU A 238 9.28 -0.63 19.65
N LYS A 239 10.20 -1.34 19.01
CA LYS A 239 11.59 -1.49 19.45
C LYS A 239 12.51 -0.91 18.38
N LEU A 240 13.36 0.03 18.76
CA LEU A 240 14.35 0.62 17.86
C LEU A 240 15.27 -0.47 17.32
N ILE A 241 15.45 -0.49 16.00
CA ILE A 241 16.45 -1.30 15.30
C ILE A 241 17.66 -0.42 15.00
N SER A 242 17.44 0.75 14.39
CA SER A 242 18.51 1.71 14.07
C SER A 242 17.98 3.13 13.90
N SER A 243 18.87 4.10 14.05
CA SER A 243 18.66 5.50 13.72
C SER A 243 19.90 6.08 13.06
N LYS A 244 19.74 6.86 11.98
CA LYS A 244 20.82 7.54 11.27
C LYS A 244 20.39 8.97 10.97
N VAL A 245 21.28 9.93 11.23
CA VAL A 245 21.14 11.31 10.76
C VAL A 245 21.94 11.44 9.47
N ASN A 246 21.31 11.96 8.42
CA ASN A 246 21.94 12.21 7.13
C ASN A 246 22.48 13.65 7.07
N ASP A 247 23.36 13.92 6.10
CA ASP A 247 24.01 15.24 5.95
C ASP A 247 23.02 16.37 5.65
N ASP A 248 21.87 16.07 5.06
CA ASP A 248 20.78 17.01 4.81
C ASP A 248 19.90 17.29 6.04
N GLY A 249 20.23 16.71 7.20
CA GLY A 249 19.48 16.84 8.45
C GLY A 249 18.26 15.91 8.56
N SER A 250 17.99 15.08 7.55
CA SER A 250 16.95 14.05 7.66
C SER A 250 17.38 12.92 8.61
N ILE A 251 16.39 12.29 9.25
CA ILE A 251 16.60 11.21 10.22
C ILE A 251 15.92 9.95 9.71
N LEU A 252 16.72 8.95 9.36
CA LEU A 252 16.23 7.61 9.05
C LEU A 252 16.10 6.82 10.36
N VAL A 253 14.89 6.33 10.65
CA VAL A 253 14.62 5.47 11.80
C VAL A 253 13.99 4.15 11.36
N ARG A 254 14.42 3.06 12.01
CA ARG A 254 13.91 1.71 11.79
C ARG A 254 13.42 1.12 13.10
N TYR A 255 12.20 0.62 13.11
CA TYR A 255 11.55 0.06 14.28
C TYR A 255 10.94 -1.29 13.98
N LYS A 256 11.22 -2.27 14.84
CA LYS A 256 10.45 -3.51 14.90
C LYS A 256 9.13 -3.24 15.60
N VAL A 257 8.03 -3.74 15.05
CA VAL A 257 6.74 -3.74 15.75
C VAL A 257 6.69 -4.92 16.71
N ILE A 258 6.32 -4.68 17.96
CA ILE A 258 6.18 -5.71 18.99
C ILE A 258 4.72 -6.17 18.98
N SER A 259 4.51 -7.46 18.69
CA SER A 259 3.17 -8.01 18.57
C SER A 259 2.45 -7.96 19.92
N ASN A 260 1.19 -7.53 19.88
CA ASN A 260 0.34 -7.51 21.08
C ASN A 260 -0.05 -8.93 21.53
N LEU A 261 0.14 -9.94 20.68
CA LEU A 261 -0.13 -11.35 20.99
C LEU A 261 0.95 -11.99 21.84
N GLU A 262 2.17 -11.44 21.88
CA GLU A 262 3.27 -11.96 22.72
C GLU A 262 3.08 -11.64 24.21
N ASN A 263 2.11 -10.79 24.57
CA ASN A 263 1.80 -10.39 25.95
C ASN A 263 0.47 -10.99 26.48
N LYS A 264 -0.05 -12.04 25.83
CA LYS A 264 -1.17 -12.86 26.32
C LYS A 264 -0.69 -14.27 26.58
#